data_AF-A0A3D3ECG6-F1
#
_entry.id   AF-A0A3D3ECG6-F1
#
_cell.length_a   1.000
_cell.length_b   1.000
_cell.length_c   1.000
_cell.angle_alpha   90.00
_cell.angle_beta   90.00
_cell.angle_gamma   90.00
#
_symmetry.space_group_name_H-M   'P 1'
#
loop_
_entity.id
_entity.type
_entity.pdbx_description
1 polymer ?
#
loop_
_entity_poly.entity_id
_entity_poly.type
_entity_poly.pdbx_seq_one_letter_code
_entity_poly.pdbx_strand_id
1 'polypeptide(L)' 'MDSASIITFNLVLLAAILSPGPAFLFIMTTSLSRGRAAGFAAGLGLGSMAALWTLLAVLGLE' A
#
# COMPACT_ATOMS: atom_id res chain seq x y z
N MET A 1 -5.01 28.28 -5.72
CA MET A 1 -4.29 27.37 -4.79
C MET A 1 -3.16 28.17 -4.19
N ASP A 2 -3.11 28.31 -2.87
CA ASP A 2 -2.02 29.04 -2.21
C ASP A 2 -0.70 28.27 -2.34
N SER A 3 0.40 28.99 -2.50
CA SER A 3 1.75 28.43 -2.58
C SER A 3 2.11 27.58 -1.36
N ALA A 4 1.64 27.98 -0.17
CA ALA A 4 1.75 27.22 1.07
C ALA A 4 1.04 25.85 1.00
N SER A 5 -0.12 25.77 0.34
CA SER A 5 -0.85 24.51 0.15
C SER A 5 -0.09 23.56 -0.78
N ILE A 6 0.53 24.09 -1.84
CA ILE A 6 1.34 23.28 -2.77
C ILE A 6 2.56 22.69 -2.07
N ILE A 7 3.28 23.49 -1.26
CA ILE A 7 4.44 23.01 -0.51
C ILE A 7 4.03 21.94 0.51
N THR A 8 2.97 22.21 1.28
CA THR A 8 2.43 21.25 2.26
C THR A 8 2.04 19.93 1.59
N PHE A 9 1.33 20.00 0.46
CA PHE A 9 0.94 18.80 -0.30
C PHE A 9 2.16 17.97 -0.72
N ASN A 10 3.19 18.61 -1.30
CA ASN A 10 4.39 17.90 -1.73
C ASN A 10 5.16 17.27 -0.57
N LEU A 11 5.25 17.96 0.58
CA LEU A 11 5.89 17.40 1.78
C LEU A 11 5.13 16.19 2.32
N VAL A 12 3.80 16.26 2.37
CA VAL A 12 2.97 15.12 2.77
C VAL A 12 3.10 13.97 1.78
N LEU A 13 3.13 14.25 0.48
CA LEU A 13 3.34 13.24 -0.56
C LEU A 13 4.70 12.54 -0.39
N LEU A 14 5.77 13.30 -0.14
CA LEU A 14 7.10 12.75 0.13
C LEU A 14 7.09 11.87 1.39
N ALA A 15 6.48 12.33 2.47
CA ALA A 15 6.35 11.55 3.70
C ALA A 15 5.56 10.26 3.49
N ALA A 16 4.48 10.31 2.68
CA ALA A 16 3.68 9.15 2.34
C ALA A 16 4.49 8.11 1.52
N ILE A 17 5.30 8.56 0.56
CA ILE A 17 6.18 7.69 -0.24
C ILE A 17 7.28 7.07 0.64
N LEU A 18 7.85 7.84 1.57
CA LEU A 18 8.89 7.37 2.50
C LEU A 18 8.34 6.41 3.57
N SER A 19 7.06 6.53 3.92
CA SER A 19 6.46 5.69 4.94
C SER A 19 6.27 4.25 4.43
N PRO A 20 6.89 3.22 5.04
CA PRO A 20 6.56 1.85 4.74
C PRO A 20 5.10 1.61 5.12
N GLY A 21 4.24 1.42 4.12
CA GLY A 21 2.80 1.28 4.33
C GLY A 21 2.43 0.07 5.19
N PRO A 22 1.20 0.01 5.73
CA PRO A 22 0.74 -1.08 6.60
C PRO A 22 0.89 -2.48 5.97
N ALA A 23 0.67 -2.58 4.66
CA ALA A 23 0.85 -3.82 3.89
C ALA A 23 2.31 -4.32 3.91
N PHE A 24 3.28 -3.41 3.76
CA PHE A 24 4.70 -3.76 3.81
C PHE A 24 5.08 -4.25 5.21
N LEU A 25 4.65 -3.52 6.25
CA LEU A 25 4.90 -3.93 7.64
C LEU A 25 4.27 -5.30 7.92
N PHE A 26 3.04 -5.54 7.48
CA PHE A 26 2.37 -6.84 7.64
C PHE A 26 3.11 -7.99 6.95
N ILE A 27 3.57 -7.80 5.71
CA ILE A 27 4.33 -8.82 4.98
C ILE A 27 5.67 -9.09 5.67
N MET A 28 6.37 -8.04 6.12
CA MET A 28 7.62 -8.18 6.88
C MET A 28 7.42 -8.90 8.20
N THR A 29 6.45 -8.49 9.01
CA THR A 29 6.16 -9.15 10.30
C THR A 29 5.75 -10.59 10.09
N THR A 30 4.96 -10.89 9.05
CA THR A 30 4.56 -12.25 8.71
C THR A 30 5.75 -13.09 8.22
N SER A 31 6.64 -12.50 7.40
CA SER A 31 7.85 -13.15 6.92
C SER A 31 8.80 -13.52 8.07
N LEU A 32 8.96 -12.61 9.03
CA LEU A 32 9.85 -12.78 10.16
C LEU A 32 9.28 -13.73 11.22
N SER A 33 7.96 -13.71 11.45
CA SER A 33 7.31 -14.54 12.48
C SER A 33 6.94 -15.94 12.02
N ARG A 34 6.53 -16.10 10.76
CA ARG A 34 5.99 -17.36 10.20
C ARG A 34 6.83 -17.91 9.03
N GLY A 35 7.94 -17.25 8.72
CA GLY A 35 8.86 -17.64 7.65
C GLY A 35 8.53 -17.00 6.30
N ARG A 36 9.51 -17.05 5.39
CA ARG A 36 9.45 -16.38 4.08
C ARG A 36 8.25 -16.80 3.23
N ALA A 37 7.88 -18.09 3.26
CA ALA A 37 6.75 -18.60 2.50
C ALA A 37 5.41 -17.97 2.94
N ALA A 38 5.23 -17.76 4.25
CA ALA A 38 4.04 -17.09 4.78
C ALA A 38 4.01 -15.60 4.37
N GLY A 39 5.16 -14.95 4.33
CA GLY A 39 5.31 -13.60 3.79
C GLY A 39 4.90 -13.49 2.32
N PHE A 40 5.36 -14.41 1.48
CA PHE A 40 4.96 -14.47 0.08
C PHE A 40 3.46 -14.70 -0.09
N ALA A 41 2.87 -15.63 0.68
CA ALA A 41 1.43 -15.87 0.65
C ALA A 41 0.63 -14.62 1.06
N ALA A 42 1.09 -13.90 2.10
CA ALA A 42 0.49 -12.64 2.53
C ALA A 42 0.58 -11.56 1.44
N GLY A 43 1.74 -11.41 0.79
CA GLY A 43 1.92 -10.47 -0.31
C GLY A 43 1.04 -10.78 -1.52
N LEU A 44 0.92 -12.06 -1.90
CA LEU A 44 0.02 -12.50 -2.97
C LEU A 44 -1.43 -12.20 -2.63
N GLY A 45 -1.89 -12.53 -1.42
CA GLY A 45 -3.27 -12.25 -1.00
C GLY A 45 -3.61 -10.76 -1.06
N LEU A 46 -2.74 -9.91 -0.51
CA LEU A 46 -2.93 -8.46 -0.54
C LEU A 46 -2.89 -7.89 -1.97
N GLY A 47 -1.94 -8.34 -2.78
CA GLY A 47 -1.81 -7.91 -4.18
C GLY A 47 -3.01 -8.32 -5.05
N SER A 48 -3.49 -9.56 -4.90
CA SER A 48 -4.68 -10.04 -5.61
C SER A 48 -5.93 -9.25 -5.23
N MET A 49 -6.14 -8.95 -3.94
CA MET A 49 -7.28 -8.14 -3.51
C MET A 49 -7.19 -6.71 -4.05
N ALA A 50 -6.01 -6.10 -4.03
CA ALA A 50 -5.80 -4.76 -4.61
C ALA A 50 -6.08 -4.73 -6.12
N ALA A 51 -5.63 -5.75 -6.85
CA ALA A 51 -5.90 -5.89 -8.28
C ALA A 51 -7.38 -6.10 -8.57
N LEU A 52 -8.06 -6.97 -7.80
CA LEU A 52 -9.49 -7.20 -7.92
C LEU A 52 -10.28 -5.91 -7.65
N TRP A 53 -9.96 -5.20 -6.57
CA TRP A 53 -10.64 -3.95 -6.23
C TRP A 53 -10.43 -2.89 -7.31
N THR A 54 -9.21 -2.75 -7.83
CA THR A 54 -8.93 -1.85 -8.96
C THR A 54 -9.71 -2.24 -10.21
N LEU A 55 -9.84 -3.53 -10.49
CA LEU A 55 -10.59 -4.03 -11.64
C LEU A 55 -12.11 -3.80 -11.47
N LEU A 56 -12.64 -3.95 -10.26
CA LEU A 56 -14.02 -3.62 -9.93
C LEU A 56 -14.29 -2.11 -10.10
N ALA A 57 -13.37 -1.25 -9.63
CA ALA A 57 -13.44 0.19 -9.84
C ALA A 57 -13.46 0.54 -11.34
N VAL A 58 -12.57 -0.06 -12.14
CA VAL A 58 -12.57 0.15 -13.60
C VAL A 58 -13.87 -0.32 -14.27
N LEU A 59 -14.55 -1.33 -13.72
CA LEU A 59 -15.87 -1.78 -14.16
C LEU A 59 -17.03 -0.90 -13.63
N GLY A 60 -16.75 0.10 -12.78
CA GLY A 60 -17.74 0.98 -12.16
C GLY A 60 -18.51 0.36 -11.00
N LEU A 61 -17.94 -0.67 -10.35
CA LEU A 61 -18.55 -1.41 -9.24
C LEU A 61 -18.07 -0.92 -7.85
N GLU A 62 -17.61 0.33 -7.78
CA GLU A 62 -17.05 0.98 -6.58
C GLU A 62 -18.09 1.75 -5.75
#